data_AF-A0A2U1J6K1-F1
#
_entry.id   AF-A0A2U1J6K1-F1
#
_cell.length_a   1.000
_cell.length_b   1.000
_cell.length_c   1.000
_cell.angle_alpha   90.00
_cell.angle_beta   90.00
_cell.angle_gamma   90.00
#
_symmetry.space_group_name_H-M   'P 1'
#
loop_
_entity.id
_entity.type
_entity.pdbx_description
1 polymer ?
#
loop_
_entity_poly.entity_id
_entity_poly.type
_entity_poly.pdbx_seq_one_letter_code
_entity_poly.pdbx_strand_id
1 'polypeptide(L)'
;MDNINLQLKNEFPGRSDQIDVLTNLILEPGSSTIPFIYVNGHTATGKTSLLTRLADLYVKNDFNDGNEVEFAGNSNIVVIDSTECIYPKILFRRAITTWFKQEIYNDPNLLKKWKCETFEDFAKVLNENNDFSTKYMILDNAEKLRDLGHSFISSLLYIAEQASEKPSFGSFPEPIILQFNQYKKSEVIKILELDCPENEPLAFFATFADSMYETFHRSCNDINELRQLISLLYPKYIQPIFEKQATRNETARLFKLCQPYFVAATDKLYLREISSFEWQNESIVASAKNDFATVEKSIANMTTTTGLQELPYLTKYLLISAFIASYNPPKLDFQYFAKASESKSKRRQRVPKRDDTGSRVNSTTTDWAETISSKQNAGNIL
;
A
#
# COMPACT_ATOMS: atom_id res chain seq x y z
N MET A 1 -3.63 -15.57 30.04
CA MET A 1 -2.59 -15.03 29.13
C MET A 1 -1.94 -16.11 28.25
N ASP A 2 -1.48 -17.24 28.81
CA ASP A 2 -0.75 -18.27 28.03
C ASP A 2 -1.53 -18.88 26.85
N ASN A 3 -2.85 -19.04 26.98
CA ASN A 3 -3.70 -19.52 25.88
C ASN A 3 -3.79 -18.50 24.72
N ILE A 4 -3.81 -17.20 25.04
CA ILE A 4 -3.78 -16.10 24.06
C ILE A 4 -2.45 -16.14 23.29
N ASN A 5 -1.34 -16.31 24.02
CA ASN A 5 -0.01 -16.39 23.44
C ASN A 5 0.14 -17.56 22.48
N LEU A 6 -0.36 -18.74 22.85
CA LEU A 6 -0.34 -19.91 21.99
C LEU A 6 -1.19 -19.69 20.73
N GLN A 7 -2.38 -19.11 20.87
CA GLN A 7 -3.23 -18.81 19.72
C GLN A 7 -2.58 -17.79 18.77
N LEU A 8 -2.01 -16.70 19.30
CA LEU A 8 -1.33 -15.68 18.49
C LEU A 8 -0.07 -16.23 17.81
N LYS A 9 0.70 -17.10 18.47
CA LYS A 9 1.89 -17.73 17.87
C LYS A 9 1.54 -18.67 16.71
N ASN A 10 0.37 -19.30 16.77
CA ASN A 10 -0.12 -20.14 15.67
C ASN A 10 -0.63 -19.30 14.49
N GLU A 11 -1.34 -18.20 14.76
CA GLU A 11 -1.88 -17.31 13.72
C GLU A 11 -0.79 -16.44 13.05
N PHE A 12 0.26 -16.05 13.78
CA PHE A 12 1.34 -15.18 13.31
C PHE A 12 2.73 -15.86 13.41
N PRO A 13 3.08 -16.73 12.45
CA PRO A 13 4.38 -17.39 12.46
C PRO A 13 5.52 -16.38 12.26
N GLY A 14 6.62 -16.57 13.02
CA GLY A 14 7.79 -15.68 12.96
C GLY A 14 7.70 -14.44 13.86
N ARG A 15 6.63 -14.30 14.67
CA ARG A 15 6.44 -13.17 15.61
C ARG A 15 6.43 -13.56 17.08
N SER A 16 6.94 -14.74 17.42
CA SER A 16 6.95 -15.26 18.80
C SER A 16 7.56 -14.27 19.79
N ASP A 17 8.71 -13.71 19.45
CA ASP A 17 9.49 -12.86 20.36
C ASP A 17 8.76 -11.53 20.62
N GLN A 18 8.15 -10.94 19.57
CA GLN A 18 7.37 -9.71 19.73
C GLN A 18 6.08 -9.96 20.51
N ILE A 19 5.42 -11.11 20.32
CA ILE A 19 4.22 -11.49 21.08
C ILE A 19 4.57 -11.67 22.56
N ASP A 20 5.68 -12.34 22.85
CA ASP A 20 6.14 -12.55 24.23
C ASP A 20 6.47 -11.21 24.91
N VAL A 21 7.15 -10.30 24.21
CA VAL A 21 7.40 -8.95 24.71
C VAL A 21 6.08 -8.19 24.93
N LEU A 22 5.16 -8.17 23.96
CA LEU A 22 3.89 -7.47 24.10
C LEU A 22 3.04 -7.99 25.26
N THR A 23 3.01 -9.29 25.47
CA THR A 23 2.21 -9.89 26.54
C THR A 23 2.84 -9.77 27.92
N ASN A 24 4.16 -9.64 28.01
CA ASN A 24 4.83 -9.24 29.25
C ASN A 24 4.59 -7.75 29.58
N LEU A 25 4.46 -6.89 28.57
CA LEU A 25 4.23 -5.45 28.75
C LEU A 25 2.77 -5.11 29.05
N ILE A 26 1.84 -5.82 28.41
CA ILE A 26 0.38 -5.71 28.63
C ILE A 26 0.04 -6.67 29.77
N LEU A 27 0.24 -6.22 31.01
CA LEU A 27 -0.13 -7.00 32.20
C LEU A 27 -1.67 -7.06 32.38
N GLU A 28 -2.10 -7.97 33.25
CA GLU A 28 -3.51 -8.21 33.57
C GLU A 28 -4.27 -6.91 33.93
N PRO A 29 -5.56 -6.82 33.55
CA PRO A 29 -6.37 -5.64 33.81
C PRO A 29 -6.40 -5.31 35.32
N GLY A 30 -5.98 -4.10 35.67
CA GLY A 30 -5.91 -3.62 37.06
C GLY A 30 -4.50 -3.55 37.66
N SER A 31 -3.47 -4.00 36.93
CA SER A 31 -2.07 -3.77 37.30
C SER A 31 -1.52 -2.50 36.66
N SER A 32 -0.56 -1.82 37.30
CA SER A 32 0.08 -0.64 36.71
C SER A 32 0.87 -1.05 35.47
N THR A 33 0.41 -0.59 34.31
CA THR A 33 1.06 -0.85 33.03
C THR A 33 1.87 0.34 32.56
N ILE A 34 2.68 0.09 31.54
CA ILE A 34 3.57 1.09 30.96
C ILE A 34 2.72 2.09 30.16
N PRO A 35 2.90 3.41 30.36
CA PRO A 35 2.00 4.41 29.81
C PRO A 35 2.07 4.52 28.29
N PHE A 36 3.21 4.15 27.68
CA PHE A 36 3.39 4.30 26.24
C PHE A 36 4.36 3.29 25.62
N ILE A 37 3.91 2.67 24.52
CA ILE A 37 4.68 1.71 23.72
C ILE A 37 4.66 2.20 22.28
N TYR A 38 5.84 2.34 21.67
CA TYR A 38 5.97 2.71 20.26
C TYR A 38 6.32 1.49 19.41
N VAL A 39 5.35 1.04 18.61
CA VAL A 39 5.55 -0.10 17.71
C VAL A 39 6.02 0.40 16.34
N ASN A 40 7.27 0.11 15.98
CA ASN A 40 7.85 0.50 14.70
C ASN A 40 8.04 -0.72 13.79
N GLY A 41 7.96 -0.52 12.47
CA GLY A 41 8.24 -1.55 11.47
C GLY A 41 7.83 -1.11 10.07
N HIS A 42 8.26 -1.84 9.05
CA HIS A 42 7.87 -1.58 7.66
C HIS A 42 6.41 -1.97 7.38
N THR A 43 5.93 -1.63 6.18
CA THR A 43 4.67 -2.13 5.63
C THR A 43 4.66 -3.66 5.61
N ALA A 44 3.46 -4.26 5.63
CA ALA A 44 3.26 -5.72 5.59
C ALA A 44 3.98 -6.54 6.68
N THR A 45 4.47 -5.94 7.75
CA THR A 45 5.07 -6.65 8.90
C THR A 45 4.03 -7.26 9.84
N GLY A 46 2.74 -6.94 9.66
CA GLY A 46 1.63 -7.51 10.46
C GLY A 46 1.36 -6.79 11.78
N LYS A 47 1.95 -5.60 12.01
CA LYS A 47 1.75 -4.79 13.24
C LYS A 47 0.27 -4.57 13.56
N THR A 48 -0.47 -3.96 12.63
CA THR A 48 -1.90 -3.68 12.79
C THR A 48 -2.69 -4.96 13.02
N SER A 49 -2.49 -5.98 12.18
CA SER A 49 -3.22 -7.26 12.29
C SER A 49 -2.99 -7.94 13.64
N LEU A 50 -1.74 -7.96 14.13
CA LEU A 50 -1.40 -8.55 15.42
C LEU A 50 -2.01 -7.77 16.58
N LEU A 51 -1.88 -6.44 16.58
CA LEU A 51 -2.42 -5.60 17.65
C LEU A 51 -3.95 -5.59 17.70
N THR A 52 -4.62 -5.54 16.55
CA THR A 52 -6.08 -5.65 16.46
C THR A 52 -6.54 -7.03 16.92
N ARG A 53 -5.86 -8.10 16.50
CA ARG A 53 -6.20 -9.46 16.92
C ARG A 53 -5.97 -9.67 18.41
N LEU A 54 -4.89 -9.12 18.95
CA LEU A 54 -4.62 -9.09 20.38
C LEU A 54 -5.79 -8.38 21.09
N ALA A 55 -6.16 -7.17 20.66
CA ALA A 55 -7.28 -6.44 21.24
C ALA A 55 -8.59 -7.27 21.26
N ASP A 56 -8.91 -7.96 20.17
CA ASP A 56 -10.08 -8.83 20.08
C ASP A 56 -10.04 -10.01 21.08
N LEU A 57 -8.87 -10.63 21.27
CA LEU A 57 -8.72 -11.75 22.19
C LEU A 57 -8.80 -11.33 23.65
N TYR A 58 -8.31 -10.14 23.99
CA TYR A 58 -8.48 -9.59 25.34
C TYR A 58 -9.95 -9.30 25.63
N VAL A 59 -10.66 -8.66 24.69
CA VAL A 59 -12.11 -8.41 24.83
C VAL A 59 -12.87 -9.72 25.05
N LYS A 60 -12.52 -10.80 24.34
CA LYS A 60 -13.19 -12.11 24.49
C LYS A 60 -12.94 -12.81 25.82
N ASN A 61 -11.76 -12.65 26.42
CA ASN A 61 -11.44 -13.32 27.67
C ASN A 61 -12.14 -12.68 28.87
N ASP A 62 -12.39 -11.37 28.84
CA ASP A 62 -13.20 -10.69 29.87
C ASP A 62 -14.63 -11.27 29.96
N PHE A 63 -15.15 -11.93 28.92
CA PHE A 63 -16.46 -12.59 28.94
C PHE A 63 -16.45 -14.02 29.50
N ASN A 64 -15.29 -14.68 29.56
CA ASN A 64 -15.23 -16.09 29.96
C ASN A 64 -15.17 -16.29 31.48
N ASP A 65 -14.98 -15.24 32.27
CA ASP A 65 -15.16 -15.27 33.72
C ASP A 65 -16.66 -15.16 34.09
N GLY A 66 -17.38 -16.26 33.86
CA GLY A 66 -18.44 -16.73 34.75
C GLY A 66 -19.82 -16.07 34.75
N ASN A 67 -20.05 -14.95 34.04
CA ASN A 67 -21.38 -14.35 33.98
C ASN A 67 -21.93 -14.35 32.54
N GLU A 68 -22.82 -15.31 32.27
CA GLU A 68 -23.74 -15.32 31.13
C GLU A 68 -24.65 -14.08 31.18
N VAL A 69 -24.16 -12.93 30.72
CA VAL A 69 -24.99 -11.77 30.41
C VAL A 69 -24.53 -11.21 29.07
N GLU A 70 -25.43 -11.24 28.10
CA GLU A 70 -25.27 -10.88 26.68
C GLU A 70 -24.96 -9.39 26.40
N PHE A 71 -24.46 -8.64 27.39
CA PHE A 71 -24.20 -7.21 27.25
C PHE A 71 -22.70 -6.93 27.24
N ALA A 72 -22.21 -6.60 26.04
CA ALA A 72 -20.84 -6.31 25.70
C ALA A 72 -20.09 -5.53 26.80
N GLY A 73 -19.23 -6.20 27.57
CA GLY A 73 -18.35 -5.63 28.58
C GLY A 73 -17.61 -4.41 28.05
N ASN A 74 -17.37 -3.42 28.92
CA ASN A 74 -16.56 -2.23 28.59
C ASN A 74 -15.26 -2.67 27.93
N SER A 75 -15.13 -2.44 26.62
CA SER A 75 -13.91 -2.74 25.90
C SER A 75 -12.87 -1.73 26.37
N ASN A 76 -12.02 -2.15 27.31
CA ASN A 76 -10.91 -1.34 27.82
C ASN A 76 -9.91 -1.00 26.70
N ILE A 77 -9.94 -1.74 25.59
CA ILE A 77 -9.06 -1.55 24.43
C ILE A 77 -9.80 -0.84 23.29
N VAL A 78 -9.16 0.18 22.74
CA VAL A 78 -9.65 0.95 21.60
C VAL A 78 -8.63 0.91 20.48
N VAL A 79 -9.06 0.52 19.28
CA VAL A 79 -8.26 0.60 18.05
C VAL A 79 -8.80 1.74 17.20
N ILE A 80 -7.94 2.74 16.91
CA ILE A 80 -8.27 3.91 16.08
C ILE A 80 -7.23 4.04 14.98
N ASP A 81 -7.70 4.23 13.74
CA ASP A 81 -6.82 4.69 12.66
C ASP A 81 -6.66 6.21 12.73
N SER A 82 -5.41 6.66 12.82
CA SER A 82 -5.07 8.08 12.87
C SER A 82 -5.34 8.78 11.54
N THR A 83 -5.41 8.06 10.41
CA THR A 83 -5.71 8.67 9.10
C THR A 83 -7.12 9.25 9.03
N GLU A 84 -8.08 8.61 9.70
CA GLU A 84 -9.47 9.06 9.77
C GLU A 84 -9.65 10.23 10.75
N CYS A 85 -8.65 10.46 11.61
CA CYS A 85 -8.68 11.48 12.65
C CYS A 85 -8.02 12.78 12.16
N ILE A 86 -8.76 13.56 11.36
CA ILE A 86 -8.29 14.88 10.86
C ILE A 86 -8.20 15.92 12.00
N TYR A 87 -9.02 15.79 13.04
CA TYR A 87 -9.08 16.73 14.17
C TYR A 87 -8.97 15.99 15.51
N PRO A 88 -8.30 16.57 16.53
CA PRO A 88 -8.20 16.01 17.89
C PRO A 88 -9.52 15.53 18.49
N LYS A 89 -10.58 16.34 18.33
CA LYS A 89 -11.93 16.04 18.82
C LYS A 89 -12.50 14.71 18.29
N ILE A 90 -12.11 14.29 17.09
CA ILE A 90 -12.60 13.04 16.48
C ILE A 90 -11.94 11.86 17.20
N LEU A 91 -10.63 11.94 17.47
CA LEU A 91 -9.88 10.94 18.20
C LEU A 91 -10.44 10.75 19.62
N PHE A 92 -10.60 11.84 20.38
CA PHE A 92 -11.16 11.78 21.73
C PHE A 92 -12.56 11.21 21.75
N ARG A 93 -13.40 11.63 20.80
CA ARG A 93 -14.78 11.14 20.69
C ARG A 93 -14.80 9.64 20.40
N ARG A 94 -13.97 9.13 19.49
CA ARG A 94 -13.91 7.69 19.19
C ARG A 94 -13.42 6.88 20.37
N ALA A 95 -12.43 7.40 21.10
CA ALA A 95 -11.92 6.77 22.31
C ALA A 95 -13.01 6.63 23.39
N ILE A 96 -13.65 7.74 23.74
CA ILE A 96 -14.73 7.78 24.74
C ILE A 96 -15.93 6.94 24.30
N THR A 97 -16.32 7.04 23.04
CA THR A 97 -17.45 6.26 22.51
C THR A 97 -17.19 4.77 22.63
N THR A 98 -15.93 4.34 22.53
CA THR A 98 -15.56 2.93 22.57
C THR A 98 -15.32 2.42 24.00
N TRP A 99 -14.68 3.22 24.86
CA TRP A 99 -14.47 2.87 26.26
C TRP A 99 -15.78 2.85 27.06
N PHE A 100 -16.69 3.80 26.82
CA PHE A 100 -17.92 3.97 27.59
C PHE A 100 -19.18 3.57 26.82
N LYS A 101 -19.08 2.57 25.91
CA LYS A 101 -20.22 2.11 25.09
C LYS A 101 -21.46 1.81 25.92
N GLN A 102 -21.29 1.16 27.08
CA GLN A 102 -22.40 0.78 27.95
C GLN A 102 -23.08 2.01 28.60
N GLU A 103 -22.29 2.93 29.14
CA GLU A 103 -22.82 4.16 29.76
C GLU A 103 -23.56 5.02 28.72
N ILE A 104 -23.00 5.12 27.51
CA ILE A 104 -23.62 5.86 26.40
C ILE A 104 -24.90 5.18 25.91
N TYR A 105 -24.97 3.85 25.95
CA TYR A 105 -26.18 3.10 25.61
C TYR A 105 -27.30 3.38 26.62
N ASN A 106 -26.95 3.43 27.91
CA ASN A 106 -27.89 3.72 28.99
C ASN A 106 -28.39 5.18 28.93
N ASP A 107 -27.50 6.13 28.66
CA ASP A 107 -27.83 7.55 28.56
C ASP A 107 -27.20 8.21 27.30
N PRO A 108 -27.93 8.27 26.17
CA PRO A 108 -27.40 8.86 24.92
C PRO A 108 -27.14 10.37 25.03
N ASN A 109 -27.67 11.03 26.05
CA ASN A 109 -27.38 12.43 26.34
C ASN A 109 -25.96 12.67 26.90
N LEU A 110 -25.27 11.63 27.38
CA LEU A 110 -23.88 11.71 27.84
C LEU A 110 -22.94 12.14 26.73
N LEU A 111 -23.15 11.70 25.49
CA LEU A 111 -22.35 12.13 24.33
C LEU A 111 -22.50 13.64 24.03
N LYS A 112 -23.65 14.24 24.35
CA LYS A 112 -23.86 15.69 24.23
C LYS A 112 -23.23 16.45 25.40
N LYS A 113 -23.13 15.81 26.56
CA LYS A 113 -22.50 16.34 27.77
C LYS A 113 -20.98 16.31 27.66
N TRP A 114 -20.40 15.22 27.15
CA TRP A 114 -18.97 15.04 26.90
C TRP A 114 -18.52 15.63 25.57
N LYS A 115 -18.67 16.96 25.41
CA LYS A 115 -18.04 17.68 24.30
C LYS A 115 -16.52 17.75 24.53
N CYS A 116 -15.83 16.68 24.17
CA CYS A 116 -14.37 16.61 24.27
C CYS A 116 -13.73 17.35 23.10
N GLU A 117 -13.73 18.67 23.19
CA GLU A 117 -13.08 19.55 22.21
C GLU A 117 -11.62 19.81 22.57
N THR A 118 -11.29 19.80 23.87
CA THR A 118 -9.95 20.04 24.39
C THR A 118 -9.38 18.82 25.12
N PHE A 119 -8.06 18.80 25.30
CA PHE A 119 -7.35 17.79 26.09
C PHE A 119 -7.78 17.78 27.56
N GLU A 120 -8.08 18.95 28.13
CA GLU A 120 -8.52 19.06 29.53
C GLU A 120 -9.89 18.43 29.73
N ASP A 121 -10.81 18.64 28.78
CA ASP A 121 -12.14 18.04 28.83
C ASP A 121 -12.04 16.52 28.73
N PHE A 122 -11.16 16.02 27.85
CA PHE A 122 -10.88 14.60 27.73
C PHE A 122 -10.29 14.01 29.02
N ALA A 123 -9.33 14.69 29.65
CA ALA A 123 -8.75 14.26 30.92
C ALA A 123 -9.77 14.27 32.07
N LYS A 124 -10.68 15.26 32.11
CA LYS A 124 -11.78 15.31 33.08
C LYS A 124 -12.72 14.13 32.93
N VAL A 125 -13.16 13.82 31.71
CA VAL A 125 -14.05 12.68 31.44
C VAL A 125 -13.38 11.36 31.82
N LEU A 126 -12.09 11.21 31.57
CA LEU A 126 -11.34 10.03 32.02
C LEU A 126 -11.32 9.93 33.54
N ASN A 127 -10.97 11.02 34.23
CA ASN A 127 -10.86 11.04 35.69
C ASN A 127 -12.19 10.85 36.42
N GLU A 128 -13.29 11.37 35.88
CA GLU A 128 -14.64 11.22 36.43
C GLU A 128 -15.12 9.76 36.40
N ASN A 129 -14.70 9.00 35.38
CA ASN A 129 -15.11 7.62 35.14
C ASN A 129 -13.93 6.62 35.25
N ASN A 130 -13.08 6.82 36.27
CA ASN A 130 -11.95 5.94 36.56
C ASN A 130 -12.42 4.70 37.35
N ASP A 131 -12.69 3.61 36.64
CA ASP A 131 -13.09 2.31 37.24
C ASP A 131 -11.89 1.48 37.77
N PHE A 132 -10.72 2.11 37.99
CA PHE A 132 -9.43 1.43 38.26
C PHE A 132 -9.00 0.40 37.21
N SER A 133 -9.73 0.28 36.10
CA SER A 133 -9.39 -0.57 34.97
C SER A 133 -8.37 0.11 34.06
N THR A 134 -7.39 -0.65 33.59
CA THR A 134 -6.39 -0.17 32.64
C THR A 134 -7.02 -0.05 31.25
N LYS A 135 -7.12 1.17 30.74
CA LYS A 135 -7.65 1.47 29.40
C LYS A 135 -6.50 1.57 28.40
N TYR A 136 -6.56 0.80 27.32
CA TYR A 136 -5.58 0.79 26.25
C TYR A 136 -6.09 1.54 25.01
N MET A 137 -5.22 2.36 24.43
CA MET A 137 -5.47 3.07 23.17
C MET A 137 -4.41 2.68 22.14
N ILE A 138 -4.83 1.98 21.09
CA ILE A 138 -4.01 1.58 19.96
C ILE A 138 -4.28 2.55 18.82
N LEU A 139 -3.28 3.35 18.48
CA LEU A 139 -3.34 4.33 17.38
C LEU A 139 -2.57 3.79 16.17
N ASP A 140 -3.29 3.35 15.15
CA ASP A 140 -2.68 2.95 13.88
C ASP A 140 -2.28 4.18 13.07
N ASN A 141 -1.28 4.03 12.19
CA ASN A 141 -0.73 5.11 11.37
C ASN A 141 -0.40 6.40 12.15
N ALA A 142 0.22 6.24 13.32
CA ALA A 142 0.54 7.31 14.26
C ALA A 142 1.42 8.45 13.68
N GLU A 143 2.05 8.25 12.52
CA GLU A 143 2.73 9.30 11.76
C GLU A 143 1.83 10.50 11.45
N LYS A 144 0.53 10.27 11.23
CA LYS A 144 -0.47 11.32 10.98
C LYS A 144 -0.79 12.16 12.21
N LEU A 145 -0.47 11.69 13.42
CA LEU A 145 -0.67 12.47 14.65
C LEU A 145 0.25 13.71 14.69
N ARG A 146 1.35 13.70 13.95
CA ARG A 146 2.24 14.87 13.81
C ARG A 146 1.56 16.02 13.09
N ASP A 147 0.62 15.74 12.20
CA ASP A 147 -0.12 16.73 11.42
C ASP A 147 -1.16 17.48 12.27
N LEU A 148 -1.57 16.91 13.43
CA LEU A 148 -2.56 17.48 14.35
C LEU A 148 -2.01 18.63 15.21
N GLY A 149 -0.69 18.83 15.23
CA GLY A 149 -0.02 19.92 15.93
C GLY A 149 1.19 19.45 16.75
N HIS A 150 2.19 20.32 16.89
CA HIS A 150 3.47 20.00 17.52
C HIS A 150 3.38 19.56 18.99
N SER A 151 2.38 20.04 19.74
CA SER A 151 2.18 19.69 21.15
C SER A 151 1.21 18.52 21.35
N PHE A 152 0.55 18.03 20.30
CA PHE A 152 -0.54 17.06 20.43
C PHE A 152 -0.06 15.74 21.07
N ILE A 153 1.04 15.19 20.55
CA ILE A 153 1.63 13.94 21.06
C ILE A 153 2.09 14.13 22.50
N SER A 154 2.75 15.24 22.81
CA SER A 154 3.21 15.57 24.17
C SER A 154 2.07 15.64 25.18
N SER A 155 0.95 16.28 24.80
CA SER A 155 -0.25 16.36 25.64
C SER A 155 -0.92 15.00 25.83
N LEU A 156 -0.94 14.15 24.80
CA LEU A 156 -1.48 12.80 24.88
C LEU A 156 -0.63 11.92 25.82
N LEU A 157 0.70 11.99 25.70
CA LEU A 157 1.64 11.30 26.59
C LEU A 157 1.47 11.75 28.05
N TYR A 158 1.30 13.06 28.27
CA TYR A 158 1.06 13.60 29.59
C TYR A 158 -0.24 13.06 30.22
N ILE A 159 -1.32 12.92 29.45
CA ILE A 159 -2.58 12.34 29.93
C ILE A 159 -2.40 10.86 30.29
N ALA A 160 -1.65 10.11 29.48
CA ALA A 160 -1.34 8.71 29.77
C ALA A 160 -0.47 8.56 31.03
N GLU A 161 0.46 9.48 31.27
CA GLU A 161 1.27 9.51 32.50
C GLU A 161 0.46 9.96 33.72
N GLN A 162 -0.42 10.96 33.59
CA GLN A 162 -1.27 11.44 34.70
C GLN A 162 -2.24 10.35 35.19
N ALA A 163 -2.65 9.44 34.30
CA ALA A 163 -3.43 8.26 34.67
C ALA A 163 -2.61 7.21 35.45
N SER A 164 -1.28 7.26 35.38
CA SER A 164 -0.37 6.40 36.15
C SER A 164 0.10 7.16 37.40
N GLU A 165 -0.01 6.56 38.59
CA GLU A 165 0.14 7.24 39.89
C GLU A 165 1.54 7.84 40.19
N LYS A 166 2.47 7.89 39.22
CA LYS A 166 3.84 8.41 39.42
C LYS A 166 4.25 9.38 38.30
N PRO A 167 3.88 10.67 38.39
CA PRO A 167 4.39 11.68 37.49
C PRO A 167 5.87 11.97 37.82
N SER A 168 6.78 11.67 36.89
CA SER A 168 8.18 12.07 37.02
C SER A 168 8.35 13.44 36.35
N PHE A 169 8.54 14.47 37.18
CA PHE A 169 8.69 15.85 36.72
C PHE A 169 9.80 16.01 35.64
N GLY A 170 9.41 16.56 34.49
CA GLY A 170 10.31 17.31 33.61
C GLY A 170 10.96 16.58 32.43
N SER A 171 10.76 15.26 32.29
CA SER A 171 11.19 14.52 31.10
C SER A 171 10.00 13.74 30.56
N PHE A 172 9.70 13.91 29.27
CA PHE A 172 8.75 13.02 28.59
C PHE A 172 9.23 11.57 28.78
N PRO A 173 8.36 10.63 29.16
CA PRO A 173 8.74 9.24 29.32
C PRO A 173 9.25 8.72 27.96
N GLU A 174 10.46 8.17 27.95
CA GLU A 174 11.02 7.59 26.74
C GLU A 174 10.16 6.38 26.34
N PRO A 175 9.65 6.33 25.10
CA PRO A 175 8.79 5.26 24.67
C PRO A 175 9.54 3.93 24.63
N ILE A 176 8.92 2.84 25.09
CA ILE A 176 9.46 1.51 24.82
C ILE A 176 9.26 1.22 23.33
N ILE A 177 10.37 1.15 22.60
CA ILE A 177 10.36 0.89 21.16
C ILE A 177 10.32 -0.62 20.93
N LEU A 178 9.20 -1.09 20.37
CA LEU A 178 9.07 -2.47 19.92
C LEU A 178 9.24 -2.50 18.40
N GLN A 179 10.36 -3.08 17.95
CA GLN A 179 10.70 -3.15 16.53
C GLN A 179 10.20 -4.45 15.87
N PHE A 180 9.35 -4.28 14.86
CA PHE A 180 8.91 -5.32 13.94
C PHE A 180 9.83 -5.33 12.73
N ASN A 181 10.80 -6.24 12.77
CA ASN A 181 11.71 -6.47 11.64
C ASN A 181 10.96 -7.08 10.45
N GLN A 182 11.52 -6.93 9.25
CA GLN A 182 11.02 -7.62 8.06
C GLN A 182 11.17 -9.14 8.21
N TYR A 183 10.24 -9.88 7.64
CA TYR A 183 10.24 -11.33 7.71
C TYR A 183 11.38 -11.93 6.90
N LYS A 184 12.01 -12.98 7.45
CA LYS A 184 13.01 -13.76 6.71
C LYS A 184 12.32 -14.67 5.70
N LYS A 185 13.05 -15.10 4.66
CA LYS A 185 12.57 -16.06 3.63
C LYS A 185 11.82 -17.25 4.24
N SER A 186 12.40 -17.90 5.26
CA SER A 186 11.79 -19.05 5.94
C SER A 186 10.48 -18.74 6.65
N GLU A 187 10.33 -17.53 7.17
CA GLU A 187 9.10 -17.09 7.85
C GLU A 187 8.04 -16.73 6.81
N VAL A 188 8.42 -16.06 5.72
CA VAL A 188 7.51 -15.75 4.61
C VAL A 188 6.93 -17.03 4.01
N ILE A 189 7.75 -18.05 3.74
CA ILE A 189 7.26 -19.34 3.20
C ILE A 189 6.26 -19.97 4.17
N LYS A 190 6.54 -19.99 5.48
CA LYS A 190 5.58 -20.50 6.49
C LYS A 190 4.27 -19.72 6.52
N ILE A 191 4.32 -18.40 6.33
CA ILE A 191 3.10 -17.57 6.23
C ILE A 191 2.32 -17.96 4.98
N LEU A 192 3.00 -18.11 3.85
CA LEU A 192 2.36 -18.48 2.58
C LEU A 192 1.75 -19.89 2.63
N GLU A 193 2.40 -20.84 3.31
CA GLU A 193 1.89 -22.20 3.50
C GLU A 193 0.51 -22.24 4.20
N LEU A 194 0.18 -21.24 5.02
CA LEU A 194 -1.14 -21.14 5.67
C LEU A 194 -2.27 -20.86 4.67
N ASP A 195 -1.96 -20.20 3.55
CA ASP A 195 -2.93 -19.89 2.50
C ASP A 195 -3.07 -21.03 1.46
N CYS A 196 -2.53 -22.22 1.77
CA CYS A 196 -2.60 -23.37 0.88
C CYS A 196 -4.06 -23.83 0.70
N PRO A 197 -4.54 -24.01 -0.55
CA PRO A 197 -5.86 -24.57 -0.78
C PRO A 197 -5.95 -26.02 -0.31
N GLU A 198 -7.07 -26.40 0.32
CA GLU A 198 -7.30 -27.71 0.95
C GLU A 198 -7.14 -28.91 0.01
N ASN A 199 -7.24 -28.70 -1.31
CA ASN A 199 -7.25 -29.74 -2.32
C ASN A 199 -5.86 -30.22 -2.78
N GLU A 200 -4.77 -29.59 -2.33
CA GLU A 200 -3.42 -29.85 -2.84
C GLU A 200 -2.40 -30.16 -1.73
N PRO A 201 -1.34 -30.95 -2.03
CA PRO A 201 -0.35 -31.32 -1.04
C PRO A 201 0.52 -30.12 -0.67
N LEU A 202 0.63 -29.86 0.65
CA LEU A 202 1.40 -28.74 1.23
C LEU A 202 2.84 -28.65 0.69
N ALA A 203 3.51 -29.80 0.52
CA ALA A 203 4.88 -29.84 0.01
C ALA A 203 5.00 -29.30 -1.42
N PHE A 204 4.01 -29.55 -2.28
CA PHE A 204 4.00 -29.03 -3.65
C PHE A 204 3.76 -27.52 -3.64
N PHE A 205 2.80 -27.06 -2.84
CA PHE A 205 2.53 -25.63 -2.68
C PHE A 205 3.74 -24.87 -2.11
N ALA A 206 4.45 -25.43 -1.12
CA ALA A 206 5.66 -24.85 -0.55
C ALA A 206 6.77 -24.68 -1.60
N THR A 207 6.99 -25.69 -2.47
CA THR A 207 7.99 -25.58 -3.56
C THR A 207 7.62 -24.51 -4.59
N PHE A 208 6.32 -24.33 -4.85
CA PHE A 208 5.82 -23.25 -5.70
C PHE A 208 6.01 -21.88 -5.02
N ALA A 209 5.61 -21.74 -3.76
CA ALA A 209 5.77 -20.51 -2.99
C ALA A 209 7.24 -20.08 -2.88
N ASP A 210 8.17 -21.03 -2.72
CA ASP A 210 9.61 -20.76 -2.72
C ASP A 210 10.09 -20.22 -4.09
N SER A 211 9.66 -20.86 -5.19
CA SER A 211 9.99 -20.41 -6.55
C SER A 211 9.42 -19.02 -6.86
N MET A 212 8.21 -18.74 -6.37
CA MET A 212 7.57 -17.44 -6.47
C MET A 212 8.30 -16.39 -5.63
N TYR A 213 8.68 -16.72 -4.39
CA TYR A 213 9.47 -15.81 -3.57
C TYR A 213 10.80 -15.46 -4.24
N GLU A 214 11.55 -16.44 -4.77
CA GLU A 214 12.81 -16.21 -5.51
C GLU A 214 12.62 -15.25 -6.70
N THR A 215 11.50 -15.37 -7.41
CA THR A 215 11.20 -14.57 -8.60
C THR A 215 10.78 -13.14 -8.24
N PHE A 216 9.92 -12.99 -7.23
CA PHE A 216 9.27 -11.72 -6.93
C PHE A 216 9.92 -10.92 -5.80
N HIS A 217 10.72 -11.53 -4.92
CA HIS A 217 11.31 -10.85 -3.76
C HIS A 217 12.18 -9.63 -4.13
N ARG A 218 12.82 -9.63 -5.31
CA ARG A 218 13.58 -8.45 -5.76
C ARG A 218 12.69 -7.23 -6.05
N SER A 219 11.47 -7.46 -6.52
CA SER A 219 10.55 -6.42 -6.95
C SER A 219 9.51 -6.10 -5.87
N CYS A 220 9.10 -7.09 -5.07
CA CYS A 220 8.04 -7.00 -4.08
C CYS A 220 8.50 -7.57 -2.73
N ASN A 221 8.66 -6.70 -1.74
CA ASN A 221 8.92 -7.11 -0.35
C ASN A 221 7.65 -7.14 0.53
N ASP A 222 6.51 -6.74 -0.01
CA ASP A 222 5.24 -6.75 0.71
C ASP A 222 4.57 -8.14 0.63
N ILE A 223 4.31 -8.72 1.80
CA ILE A 223 3.71 -10.06 1.92
C ILE A 223 2.26 -10.08 1.43
N ASN A 224 1.51 -8.99 1.59
CA ASN A 224 0.11 -8.92 1.16
C ASN A 224 0.02 -9.02 -0.38
N GLU A 225 0.87 -8.27 -1.07
CA GLU A 225 0.95 -8.31 -2.53
C GLU A 225 1.46 -9.67 -3.01
N LEU A 226 2.46 -10.24 -2.32
CA LEU A 226 2.95 -11.59 -2.64
C LEU A 226 1.86 -12.67 -2.47
N ARG A 227 1.06 -12.62 -1.40
CA ARG A 227 -0.09 -13.51 -1.20
C ARG A 227 -1.13 -13.38 -2.30
N GLN A 228 -1.47 -12.15 -2.68
CA GLN A 228 -2.42 -11.89 -3.75
C GLN A 228 -1.91 -12.43 -5.10
N LEU A 229 -0.63 -12.18 -5.43
CA LEU A 229 0.01 -12.71 -6.63
C LEU A 229 0.02 -14.23 -6.66
N ILE A 230 0.39 -14.87 -5.56
CA ILE A 230 0.40 -16.33 -5.42
C ILE A 230 -1.00 -16.90 -5.59
N SER A 231 -2.01 -16.32 -4.92
CA SER A 231 -3.42 -16.73 -5.07
C SER A 231 -3.89 -16.66 -6.53
N LEU A 232 -3.46 -15.63 -7.25
CA LEU A 232 -3.85 -15.40 -8.64
C LEU A 232 -3.11 -16.29 -9.64
N LEU A 233 -1.85 -16.60 -9.39
CA LEU A 233 -0.99 -17.38 -10.27
C LEU A 233 -1.05 -18.89 -10.01
N TYR A 234 -1.42 -19.31 -8.80
CA TYR A 234 -1.49 -20.72 -8.45
C TYR A 234 -2.44 -21.55 -9.35
N PRO A 235 -3.65 -21.08 -9.71
CA PRO A 235 -4.50 -21.79 -10.66
C PRO A 235 -3.84 -22.01 -12.02
N LYS A 236 -2.99 -21.07 -12.46
CA LYS A 236 -2.23 -21.16 -13.72
C LYS A 236 -1.03 -22.09 -13.62
N TYR A 237 -0.47 -22.23 -12.42
CA TYR A 237 0.58 -23.20 -12.18
C TYR A 237 0.07 -24.65 -12.24
N ILE A 238 -1.17 -24.91 -11.81
CA ILE A 238 -1.76 -26.26 -11.86
C ILE A 238 -2.33 -26.59 -13.24
N GLN A 239 -2.73 -25.60 -14.03
CA GLN A 239 -3.35 -25.81 -15.34
C GLN A 239 -2.59 -26.80 -16.27
N PRO A 240 -1.25 -26.75 -16.42
CA PRO A 240 -0.49 -27.72 -17.21
C PRO A 240 -0.55 -29.17 -16.70
N ILE A 241 -0.81 -29.37 -15.40
CA ILE A 241 -0.98 -30.69 -14.78
C ILE A 241 -2.32 -31.29 -15.21
N PHE A 242 -3.40 -30.50 -15.15
CA PHE A 242 -4.72 -30.94 -15.64
C PHE A 242 -4.70 -31.23 -17.16
N GLU A 243 -3.93 -30.46 -17.91
CA GLU A 243 -3.72 -30.66 -19.35
C GLU A 243 -2.76 -31.82 -19.69
N LYS A 244 -2.20 -32.52 -18.68
CA LYS A 244 -1.23 -33.62 -18.81
C LYS A 244 0.07 -33.25 -19.53
N GLN A 245 0.47 -31.97 -19.52
CA GLN A 245 1.72 -31.51 -20.12
C GLN A 245 2.95 -31.78 -19.25
N ALA A 246 2.76 -31.84 -17.92
CA ALA A 246 3.80 -32.11 -16.94
C ALA A 246 3.24 -32.87 -15.73
N THR A 247 4.11 -33.58 -15.01
CA THR A 247 3.76 -34.30 -13.78
C THR A 247 4.07 -33.45 -12.54
N ARG A 248 3.45 -33.75 -11.39
CA ARG A 248 3.65 -33.05 -10.11
C ARG A 248 5.11 -33.05 -9.62
N ASN A 249 5.92 -34.01 -10.07
CA ASN A 249 7.33 -34.11 -9.69
C ASN A 249 8.26 -33.26 -10.58
N GLU A 250 7.79 -32.84 -11.77
CA GLU A 250 8.58 -32.06 -12.73
C GLU A 250 8.43 -30.54 -12.48
N THR A 251 8.76 -30.08 -11.27
CA THR A 251 8.62 -28.67 -10.85
C THR A 251 9.37 -27.69 -11.76
N ALA A 252 10.59 -28.04 -12.19
CA ALA A 252 11.39 -27.20 -13.10
C ALA A 252 10.76 -27.05 -14.50
N ARG A 253 10.07 -28.08 -14.99
CA ARG A 253 9.39 -28.03 -16.28
C ARG A 253 8.09 -27.22 -16.19
N LEU A 254 7.33 -27.43 -15.11
CA LEU A 254 6.15 -26.63 -14.79
C LEU A 254 6.48 -25.15 -14.71
N PHE A 255 7.55 -24.81 -13.99
CA PHE A 255 8.00 -23.43 -13.84
C PHE A 255 8.33 -22.79 -15.20
N LYS A 256 9.01 -23.51 -16.10
CA LYS A 256 9.28 -23.02 -17.47
C LYS A 256 8.02 -22.76 -18.29
N LEU A 257 7.02 -23.62 -18.18
CA LEU A 257 5.74 -23.44 -18.88
C LEU A 257 4.97 -22.22 -18.34
N CYS A 258 5.06 -21.97 -17.03
CA CYS A 258 4.36 -20.87 -16.37
C CYS A 258 5.13 -19.53 -16.39
N GLN A 259 6.43 -19.55 -16.67
CA GLN A 259 7.30 -18.38 -16.74
C GLN A 259 6.73 -17.18 -17.54
N PRO A 260 6.15 -17.34 -18.75
CA PRO A 260 5.48 -16.23 -19.45
C PRO A 260 4.43 -15.51 -18.61
N TYR A 261 3.62 -16.26 -17.88
CA TYR A 261 2.56 -15.70 -17.04
C TYR A 261 3.15 -14.95 -15.85
N PHE A 262 4.29 -15.38 -15.32
CA PHE A 262 4.98 -14.68 -14.23
C PHE A 262 5.54 -13.33 -14.69
N VAL A 263 6.17 -13.28 -15.87
CA VAL A 263 6.67 -12.01 -16.44
C VAL A 263 5.51 -11.07 -16.79
N ALA A 264 4.43 -11.59 -17.38
CA ALA A 264 3.24 -10.78 -17.64
C ALA A 264 2.59 -10.26 -16.35
N ALA A 265 2.62 -11.06 -15.28
CA ALA A 265 2.10 -10.68 -13.97
C ALA A 265 2.97 -9.63 -13.27
N THR A 266 4.30 -9.70 -13.36
CA THR A 266 5.19 -8.66 -12.80
C THR A 266 4.88 -7.30 -13.40
N ASP A 267 4.68 -7.22 -14.70
CA ASP A 267 4.52 -5.94 -15.37
C ASP A 267 3.12 -5.35 -15.15
N LYS A 268 2.08 -6.18 -15.21
CA LYS A 268 0.68 -5.69 -15.26
C LYS A 268 -0.08 -5.79 -13.96
N LEU A 269 0.13 -6.87 -13.21
CA LEU A 269 -0.60 -7.08 -11.95
C LEU A 269 0.01 -6.26 -10.81
N TYR A 270 1.33 -6.11 -10.79
CA TYR A 270 1.99 -5.27 -9.79
C TYR A 270 1.63 -3.78 -9.98
N LEU A 271 1.58 -3.30 -11.22
CA LEU A 271 1.15 -1.93 -11.54
C LEU A 271 -0.37 -1.74 -11.45
N ARG A 272 -1.12 -2.81 -11.15
CA ARG A 272 -2.60 -2.84 -11.09
C ARG A 272 -3.26 -2.31 -12.37
N GLU A 273 -2.62 -2.55 -13.52
CA GLU A 273 -3.16 -2.17 -14.84
C GLU A 273 -4.35 -3.04 -15.24
N ILE A 274 -4.40 -4.28 -14.73
CA ILE A 274 -5.46 -5.25 -14.96
C ILE A 274 -6.09 -5.60 -13.60
N SER A 275 -7.41 -5.58 -13.53
CA SER A 275 -8.13 -6.03 -12.33
C SER A 275 -7.91 -7.52 -12.09
N SER A 276 -7.88 -7.96 -10.83
CA SER A 276 -7.81 -9.38 -10.48
C SER A 276 -8.94 -10.20 -11.11
N PHE A 277 -10.11 -9.58 -11.32
CA PHE A 277 -11.26 -10.20 -11.98
C PHE A 277 -11.05 -10.40 -13.49
N GLU A 278 -10.53 -9.37 -14.17
CA GLU A 278 -10.20 -9.41 -15.60
C GLU A 278 -9.11 -10.46 -15.86
N TRP A 279 -8.10 -10.49 -15.01
CA TRP A 279 -7.06 -11.51 -15.06
C TRP A 279 -7.64 -12.91 -14.95
N GLN A 280 -8.51 -13.19 -13.98
CA GLN A 280 -9.08 -14.53 -13.81
C GLN A 280 -9.89 -14.97 -15.03
N ASN A 281 -10.75 -14.11 -15.57
CA ASN A 281 -11.63 -14.48 -16.68
C ASN A 281 -10.89 -14.62 -18.01
N GLU A 282 -9.98 -13.70 -18.31
CA GLU A 282 -9.35 -13.62 -19.63
C GLU A 282 -8.08 -14.48 -19.71
N SER A 283 -7.39 -14.70 -18.58
CA SER A 283 -6.26 -15.64 -18.55
C SER A 283 -6.71 -17.09 -18.77
N ILE A 284 -7.97 -17.44 -18.51
CA ILE A 284 -8.56 -18.77 -18.82
C ILE A 284 -8.55 -19.03 -20.33
N VAL A 285 -8.67 -18.00 -21.17
CA VAL A 285 -8.65 -18.11 -22.63
C VAL A 285 -7.22 -18.40 -23.15
N ALA A 286 -6.19 -17.90 -22.45
CA ALA A 286 -4.80 -18.22 -22.71
C ALA A 286 -4.43 -19.59 -22.11
N SER A 287 -4.88 -20.68 -22.75
CA SER A 287 -4.51 -22.05 -22.34
C SER A 287 -3.02 -22.32 -22.56
N ALA A 288 -2.43 -23.20 -21.73
CA ALA A 288 -1.02 -23.60 -21.80
C ALA A 288 -0.65 -24.38 -23.09
N LYS A 289 -1.60 -24.61 -24.00
CA LYS A 289 -1.36 -25.13 -25.36
C LYS A 289 -0.84 -24.06 -26.33
N ASN A 290 -0.93 -22.79 -25.96
CA ASN A 290 -0.62 -21.67 -26.82
C ASN A 290 0.86 -21.25 -26.66
N ASP A 291 1.53 -20.94 -27.77
CA ASP A 291 2.93 -20.50 -27.78
C ASP A 291 3.13 -19.24 -26.93
N PHE A 292 4.32 -19.08 -26.34
CA PHE A 292 4.72 -17.92 -25.52
C PHE A 292 4.27 -16.57 -26.10
N ALA A 293 4.48 -16.37 -27.41
CA ALA A 293 4.15 -15.14 -28.11
C ALA A 293 2.64 -14.85 -28.22
N THR A 294 1.80 -15.88 -28.15
CA THR A 294 0.33 -15.74 -28.20
C THR A 294 -0.25 -15.41 -26.83
N VAL A 295 0.34 -15.96 -25.76
CA VAL A 295 0.02 -15.59 -24.37
C VAL A 295 0.37 -14.13 -24.13
N GLU A 296 1.59 -13.71 -24.49
CA GLU A 296 2.03 -12.31 -24.32
C GLU A 296 1.12 -11.32 -25.08
N LYS A 297 0.77 -11.63 -26.34
CA LYS A 297 -0.15 -10.81 -27.15
C LYS A 297 -1.56 -10.74 -26.55
N SER A 298 -2.11 -11.86 -26.07
CA SER A 298 -3.43 -11.84 -25.42
C SER A 298 -3.45 -10.94 -24.20
N ILE A 299 -2.40 -10.98 -23.38
CA ILE A 299 -2.28 -10.17 -22.17
C ILE A 299 -1.98 -8.70 -22.54
N ALA A 300 -1.21 -8.42 -23.59
CA ALA A 300 -0.94 -7.05 -24.07
C ALA A 300 -2.19 -6.37 -24.62
N ASN A 301 -3.08 -7.12 -25.26
CA ASN A 301 -4.34 -6.58 -25.73
C ASN A 301 -5.27 -6.15 -24.58
N MET A 302 -5.16 -6.76 -23.38
CA MET A 302 -5.95 -6.39 -22.19
C MET A 302 -5.68 -4.97 -21.71
N THR A 303 -4.43 -4.50 -21.80
CA THR A 303 -4.01 -3.17 -21.31
C THR A 303 -4.32 -2.04 -22.31
N THR A 304 -4.52 -2.37 -23.60
CA THR A 304 -4.65 -1.36 -24.66
C THR A 304 -6.00 -0.65 -24.72
N THR A 305 -7.00 -1.13 -24.00
CA THR A 305 -8.39 -0.61 -24.09
C THR A 305 -8.64 0.65 -23.26
N THR A 306 -7.75 1.00 -22.32
CA THR A 306 -7.99 2.12 -21.38
C THR A 306 -7.32 3.44 -21.78
N GLY A 307 -6.38 3.44 -22.75
CA GLY A 307 -5.50 4.60 -23.02
C GLY A 307 -5.91 5.50 -24.18
N LEU A 308 -6.76 5.05 -25.10
CA LEU A 308 -7.20 5.86 -26.25
C LEU A 308 -8.58 6.45 -25.97
N GLN A 309 -8.66 7.36 -25.00
CA GLN A 309 -9.81 8.26 -24.93
C GLN A 309 -9.89 9.02 -26.26
N GLU A 310 -11.00 8.85 -26.97
CA GLU A 310 -11.23 9.57 -28.22
C GLU A 310 -11.50 11.04 -27.89
N LEU A 311 -10.42 11.83 -27.83
CA LEU A 311 -10.49 13.26 -27.56
C LEU A 311 -11.18 13.98 -28.74
N PRO A 312 -11.97 15.04 -28.50
CA PRO A 312 -12.47 15.89 -29.58
C PRO A 312 -11.33 16.46 -30.44
N TYR A 313 -11.60 16.71 -31.71
CA TYR A 313 -10.59 17.13 -32.69
C TYR A 313 -9.75 18.33 -32.20
N LEU A 314 -10.38 19.41 -31.76
CA LEU A 314 -9.68 20.60 -31.28
C LEU A 314 -8.87 20.33 -30.00
N THR A 315 -9.37 19.47 -29.11
CA THR A 315 -8.66 19.08 -27.89
C THR A 315 -7.39 18.31 -28.19
N LYS A 316 -7.38 17.44 -29.23
CA LYS A 316 -6.15 16.77 -29.70
C LYS A 316 -5.12 17.80 -30.15
N TYR A 317 -5.51 18.78 -30.97
CA TYR A 317 -4.59 19.82 -31.43
C TYR A 317 -4.10 20.72 -30.29
N LEU A 318 -4.96 21.08 -29.33
CA LEU A 318 -4.55 21.84 -28.16
C LEU A 318 -3.57 21.07 -27.29
N LEU A 319 -3.81 19.78 -27.05
CA LEU A 319 -2.91 18.93 -26.26
C LEU A 319 -1.55 18.78 -26.94
N ILE A 320 -1.54 18.50 -28.25
CA ILE A 320 -0.30 18.41 -29.05
C ILE A 320 0.43 19.75 -29.04
N SER A 321 -0.29 20.87 -29.19
CA SER A 321 0.30 22.22 -29.16
C SER A 321 0.91 22.54 -27.79
N ALA A 322 0.22 22.20 -26.70
CA ALA A 322 0.73 22.38 -25.34
C ALA A 322 1.96 21.51 -25.07
N PHE A 323 1.98 20.26 -25.55
CA PHE A 323 3.14 19.39 -25.47
C PHE A 323 4.34 19.98 -26.22
N ILE A 324 4.12 20.44 -27.47
CA ILE A 324 5.20 21.05 -28.26
C ILE A 324 5.69 22.35 -27.60
N ALA A 325 4.80 23.18 -27.07
CA ALA A 325 5.18 24.42 -26.38
C ALA A 325 5.93 24.17 -25.06
N SER A 326 5.64 23.07 -24.35
CA SER A 326 6.36 22.67 -23.13
C SER A 326 7.74 22.10 -23.44
N TYR A 327 7.85 21.29 -24.49
CA TYR A 327 9.09 20.60 -24.83
C TYR A 327 10.07 21.49 -25.60
N ASN A 328 9.56 22.38 -26.45
CA ASN A 328 10.41 23.23 -27.28
C ASN A 328 10.69 24.58 -26.60
N PRO A 329 11.95 25.06 -26.62
CA PRO A 329 12.26 26.39 -26.14
C PRO A 329 11.62 27.46 -27.05
N PRO A 330 11.16 28.60 -26.48
CA PRO A 330 10.42 29.63 -27.23
C PRO A 330 11.25 30.31 -28.33
N LYS A 331 12.57 30.09 -28.35
CA LYS A 331 13.47 30.59 -29.40
C LYS A 331 13.25 29.87 -30.74
N LEU A 332 12.83 28.60 -30.69
CA LEU A 332 12.63 27.78 -31.88
C LEU A 332 11.19 27.90 -32.44
N ASP A 333 10.26 28.47 -31.69
CA ASP A 333 8.88 28.68 -32.14
C ASP A 333 8.80 29.45 -33.45
N PHE A 334 9.64 30.47 -33.60
CA PHE A 334 9.70 31.23 -34.85
C PHE A 334 10.25 30.42 -36.03
N GLN A 335 11.13 29.45 -35.78
CA GLN A 335 11.65 28.61 -36.85
C GLN A 335 10.64 27.54 -37.27
N TYR A 336 9.91 26.95 -36.31
CA TYR A 336 8.97 25.87 -36.57
C TYR A 336 7.57 26.32 -37.00
N PHE A 337 7.08 27.45 -36.46
CA PHE A 337 5.68 27.86 -36.63
C PHE A 337 5.47 29.18 -37.38
N ALA A 338 6.52 29.97 -37.63
CA ALA A 338 6.34 31.19 -38.42
C ALA A 338 6.05 30.86 -39.88
N LYS A 339 5.05 31.53 -40.45
CA LYS A 339 4.77 31.42 -41.88
C LYS A 339 5.91 32.04 -42.68
N ALA A 340 6.20 31.50 -43.87
CA ALA A 340 7.27 31.99 -44.75
C ALA A 340 7.16 33.49 -45.12
N SER A 341 5.98 34.10 -44.95
CA SER A 341 5.74 35.53 -45.11
C SER A 341 6.21 36.37 -43.92
N GLU A 342 6.03 35.90 -42.68
CA GLU A 342 6.44 36.59 -41.45
C GLU A 342 7.96 36.55 -41.22
N SER A 343 8.60 35.44 -41.59
CA SER A 343 10.07 35.31 -41.59
C SER A 343 10.74 36.36 -42.48
N LYS A 344 10.14 36.66 -43.63
CA LYS A 344 10.62 37.70 -44.57
C LYS A 344 10.32 39.13 -44.09
N SER A 345 9.21 39.34 -43.37
CA SER A 345 8.81 40.67 -42.87
C SER A 345 9.75 41.20 -41.78
N LYS A 346 10.14 40.37 -40.79
CA LYS A 346 11.13 40.78 -39.77
C LYS A 346 12.54 40.96 -40.34
N ARG A 347 12.90 40.23 -41.40
CA ARG A 347 14.19 40.41 -42.11
C ARG A 347 14.27 41.76 -42.83
N ARG A 348 13.12 42.31 -43.26
CA ARG A 348 13.02 43.65 -43.87
C ARG A 348 13.05 44.80 -42.87
N GLN A 349 12.69 44.57 -41.60
CA GLN A 349 12.76 45.59 -40.53
C GLN A 349 14.14 45.75 -39.88
N ARG A 350 15.10 44.85 -40.14
CA ARG A 350 16.51 45.10 -39.81
C ARG A 350 17.12 46.02 -40.89
N VAL A 351 17.04 47.32 -40.66
CA VAL A 351 17.76 48.33 -41.44
C VAL A 351 19.26 48.02 -41.40
N PRO A 352 19.97 47.98 -42.54
CA PRO A 352 21.38 47.59 -42.59
C PRO A 352 22.26 48.74 -42.10
N LYS A 353 23.06 48.47 -41.06
CA LYS A 353 24.25 49.29 -40.75
C LYS A 353 25.33 48.89 -41.75
N ARG A 354 25.84 49.87 -42.51
CA ARG A 354 26.81 49.70 -43.60
C ARG A 354 28.05 48.91 -43.17
N ASP A 355 28.48 48.04 -44.09
CA ASP A 355 29.57 47.06 -43.98
C ASP A 355 30.93 47.67 -43.64
N ASP A 356 31.72 46.93 -42.88
CA ASP A 356 33.16 46.85 -43.16
C ASP A 356 33.68 45.41 -42.95
N THR A 357 34.21 44.88 -44.05
CA THR A 357 35.22 43.82 -44.23
C THR A 357 35.24 42.56 -43.35
N GLY A 358 35.08 41.38 -43.98
CA GLY A 358 35.67 40.12 -43.47
C GLY A 358 34.98 38.81 -43.84
N SER A 359 35.52 38.13 -44.87
CA SER A 359 35.48 36.67 -45.11
C SER A 359 34.14 35.92 -45.11
N ARG A 360 33.69 35.54 -46.32
CA ARG A 360 32.75 34.44 -46.60
C ARG A 360 33.28 33.12 -46.04
N VAL A 361 32.49 32.47 -45.18
CA VAL A 361 32.52 31.00 -45.01
C VAL A 361 31.15 30.48 -45.39
N ASN A 362 31.12 29.63 -46.41
CA ASN A 362 29.94 28.94 -46.91
C ASN A 362 29.48 27.90 -45.88
N SER A 363 28.26 28.03 -45.36
CA SER A 363 27.54 26.90 -44.77
C SER A 363 26.46 26.47 -45.76
N THR A 364 26.69 25.36 -46.42
CA THR A 364 25.75 24.62 -47.26
C THR A 364 24.51 24.25 -46.44
N THR A 365 23.37 24.87 -46.76
CA THR A 365 22.05 24.41 -46.33
C THR A 365 21.78 23.08 -47.05
N THR A 366 21.91 21.96 -46.35
CA THR A 366 21.37 20.68 -46.80
C THR A 366 19.85 20.73 -46.64
N ASP A 367 19.13 20.74 -47.76
CA ASP A 367 17.68 20.64 -47.84
C ASP A 367 17.23 19.26 -47.31
N TRP A 368 16.69 19.24 -46.09
CA TRP A 368 16.05 18.06 -45.49
C TRP A 368 14.69 17.71 -46.11
N ALA A 369 14.23 18.49 -47.11
CA ALA A 369 12.93 18.31 -47.74
C ALA A 369 12.94 17.31 -48.91
N GLU A 370 14.09 16.94 -49.47
CA GLU A 370 14.15 16.02 -50.63
C GLU A 370 14.29 14.53 -50.25
N THR A 371 14.59 14.20 -48.99
CA THR A 371 14.81 12.80 -48.58
C THR A 371 13.52 12.04 -48.22
N ILE A 372 12.37 12.72 -48.13
CA ILE A 372 11.08 12.09 -47.77
C ILE A 372 10.26 11.71 -49.01
N SER A 373 10.49 12.34 -50.17
CA SER A 373 9.75 12.05 -51.41
C SER A 373 10.31 10.85 -52.19
N SER A 374 11.60 10.50 -52.01
CA SER A 374 12.26 9.44 -52.79
C SER A 374 12.14 8.02 -52.21
N LYS A 375 11.53 7.84 -51.02
CA LYS A 375 11.35 6.52 -50.39
C LYS A 375 9.94 5.93 -50.47
N GLN A 376 8.96 6.62 -51.07
CA GLN A 376 7.62 6.07 -51.28
C GLN A 376 7.43 5.31 -52.61
N ASN A 377 8.42 5.33 -53.52
CA ASN A 377 8.31 4.69 -54.84
C ASN A 377 9.20 3.44 -55.05
N ALA A 378 9.78 2.87 -54.00
CA ALA A 378 10.55 1.62 -54.09
C ALA A 378 10.06 0.62 -53.03
N GLY A 379 9.01 -0.12 -53.37
CA GLY A 379 8.43 -1.14 -52.49
C GLY A 379 7.22 -1.88 -53.06
N ASN A 380 7.16 -2.04 -54.38
CA ASN A 380 6.33 -3.05 -55.02
C ASN A 380 7.29 -3.84 -55.92
N ILE A 381 7.44 -5.14 -55.63
CA ILE A 381 7.87 -6.27 -56.48
C ILE A 381 8.65 -7.27 -55.60
N LEU A 382 7.94 -8.39 -55.35
CA LEU A 382 8.36 -9.74 -54.92
C LEU A 382 8.84 -9.94 -53.47
#